data_AF-A0A7T8HJI6-F1
#
_entry.id   AF-A0A7T8HJI6-F1
#
_cell.length_a   1.000
_cell.length_b   1.000
_cell.length_c   1.000
_cell.angle_alpha   90.00
_cell.angle_beta   90.00
_cell.angle_gamma   90.00
#
_symmetry.space_group_name_H-M   'P 1'
#
loop_
_entity.id
_entity.type
_entity.pdbx_description
1 polymer ?
#
loop_
_entity_poly.entity_id
_entity_poly.type
_entity_poly.pdbx_seq_one_letter_code
_entity_poly.pdbx_strand_id
1 'polypeptide(L)' 'GIHHKKSNCEASNVVKKVNDILSKAKKYLFPEAGGCLRGPKWEAPKIRKGNGGWGDLRDQKLCLDLSDREDPKKEESFFY' A
#
# COMPACT_ATOMS: atom_id res chain seq x y z
N GLY A 1 15.58 4.00 15.17
CA GLY A 1 16.28 2.72 15.33
C GLY A 1 15.51 1.65 14.59
N ILE A 2 16.16 0.98 13.65
CA ILE A 2 15.61 -0.13 12.84
C ILE A 2 15.76 -1.43 13.64
N HIS A 3 15.26 -1.46 14.87
CA HIS A 3 15.12 -2.69 15.63
C HIS A 3 13.97 -2.45 16.61
N HIS A 4 12.78 -2.91 16.21
CA HIS A 4 11.55 -3.15 16.97
C HIS A 4 11.48 -2.69 18.44
N LYS A 5 11.72 -1.40 18.73
CA LYS A 5 11.41 -0.83 20.05
C LYS A 5 9.94 -0.37 20.05
N LYS A 6 9.06 -1.30 20.42
CA LYS A 6 7.65 -1.06 20.81
C LYS A 6 7.50 -0.17 22.06
N SER A 7 8.54 0.55 22.48
CA SER A 7 8.55 1.21 23.79
C SER A 7 7.91 2.60 23.77
N ASN A 8 7.91 3.30 22.63
CA ASN A 8 7.37 4.66 22.52
C ASN A 8 6.39 4.74 21.34
N CYS A 9 5.16 4.25 21.56
CA CYS A 9 4.04 4.29 20.59
C CYS A 9 3.27 5.62 20.61
N GLU A 10 3.81 6.64 21.28
CA GLU A 10 3.19 7.95 21.39
C GLU A 10 2.99 8.58 20.01
N ALA A 11 1.72 8.66 19.58
CA ALA A 11 1.34 9.23 18.30
C ALA A 11 1.84 10.67 18.14
N SER A 12 1.90 11.42 19.24
CA SER A 12 2.41 12.79 19.31
C SER A 12 3.84 12.93 18.79
N ASN A 13 4.72 11.95 19.05
CA ASN A 13 6.09 11.96 18.56
C ASN A 13 6.18 11.76 17.05
N VAL A 14 5.29 10.92 16.49
CA VAL A 14 5.20 10.72 15.04
C VAL A 14 4.70 11.99 14.37
N VAL A 15 3.63 12.59 14.91
CA VAL A 15 3.05 13.84 14.41
C VAL A 15 4.08 14.97 14.43
N LYS A 16 4.79 15.15 15.56
CA LYS A 16 5.84 16.17 15.68
C LYS A 16 6.94 15.97 14.62
N LYS A 17 7.41 14.74 14.45
CA LYS A 17 8.42 14.41 13.45
C LYS A 17 7.97 14.73 12.03
N VAL A 18 6.71 14.40 11.68
CA VAL A 18 6.14 14.73 10.36
C VAL A 18 6.10 16.24 10.16
N ASN A 19 5.61 16.99 11.15
CA ASN A 19 5.55 18.45 11.09
C ASN A 19 6.94 19.10 10.95
N ASP A 20 7.94 18.60 11.66
CA ASP A 20 9.32 19.10 11.55
C ASP A 20 9.90 18.88 10.14
N ILE A 21 9.63 17.71 9.53
CA ILE A 21 10.07 17.40 8.16
C ILE A 21 9.38 18.32 7.15
N LEU A 22 8.05 18.42 7.23
CA LEU A 22 7.26 19.26 6.32
C LEU A 22 7.65 20.73 6.41
N SER A 23 7.89 21.23 7.64
CA SER A 23 8.31 22.61 7.86
C SER A 23 9.65 22.92 7.18
N LYS A 24 10.62 21.99 7.24
CA LYS A 24 11.92 22.13 6.56
C LYS A 24 11.82 21.99 5.04
N ALA A 25 10.91 21.14 4.57
CA ALA A 25 10.69 20.88 3.15
C ALA A 25 9.74 21.88 2.48
N LYS A 26 9.14 22.83 3.22
CA LYS A 26 8.07 23.74 2.76
C LYS A 26 8.32 24.38 1.39
N LYS A 27 9.56 24.80 1.12
CA LYS A 27 9.95 25.43 -0.17
C LYS A 27 9.92 24.51 -1.39
N TYR A 28 9.84 23.20 -1.18
CA TYR A 28 9.79 22.17 -2.23
C TYR A 28 8.39 21.55 -2.38
N LEU A 29 7.44 21.95 -1.53
CA LEU A 29 6.04 21.53 -1.64
C LEU A 29 5.35 22.38 -2.71
N PHE A 30 4.34 21.80 -3.38
CA PHE A 30 3.53 22.46 -4.41
C PHE A 30 4.35 22.97 -5.63
N PRO A 31 5.09 22.07 -6.32
CA PRO A 31 5.76 22.46 -7.55
C PRO A 31 4.74 22.86 -8.63
N GLU A 32 5.09 23.83 -9.47
CA GLU A 32 4.23 24.31 -10.57
C GLU A 32 3.98 23.22 -11.63
N ALA A 33 4.93 22.30 -11.80
CA ALA A 33 4.81 21.17 -12.70
C ALA A 33 5.48 19.92 -12.09
N GLY A 34 4.90 18.76 -12.33
CA GLY A 34 5.49 17.46 -11.99
C GLY A 34 6.51 17.02 -13.04
N GLY A 35 7.58 16.34 -12.60
CA GLY A 35 8.57 15.72 -13.48
C GLY A 35 8.53 14.19 -13.34
N CYS A 36 8.61 13.47 -14.46
CA CYS A 36 8.84 12.03 -14.46
C CYS A 36 10.34 11.75 -14.41
N LEU A 37 10.83 11.26 -13.28
CA LEU A 37 12.19 10.72 -13.19
C LEU A 37 12.19 9.33 -13.82
N ARG A 38 13.01 9.11 -14.85
CA ARG A 38 13.21 7.75 -15.39
C ARG A 38 13.90 6.92 -14.32
N GLY A 39 13.14 6.02 -13.70
CA GLY A 39 13.66 5.05 -12.75
C GLY A 39 14.40 3.90 -13.43
N PRO A 40 15.08 3.04 -12.64
CA PRO A 40 15.63 1.79 -13.15
C PRO A 40 14.52 0.91 -13.75
N LYS A 41 14.90 -0.02 -14.63
CA LYS A 41 13.95 -1.01 -15.17
C LYS A 41 13.30 -1.77 -14.02
N TRP A 42 11.97 -1.87 -14.06
CA TRP A 42 11.22 -2.67 -13.10
C TRP A 42 11.51 -4.15 -13.33
N GLU A 43 12.00 -4.83 -12.30
CA GLU A 43 12.16 -6.28 -12.28
C GLU A 43 11.05 -6.90 -11.45
N ALA A 44 10.51 -8.03 -11.89
CA ALA A 44 9.51 -8.75 -11.13
C ALA A 44 10.11 -9.19 -9.77
N PRO A 45 9.49 -8.82 -8.64
CA PRO A 45 10.02 -9.18 -7.34
C PRO A 45 9.95 -10.71 -7.14
N LYS A 46 10.98 -11.27 -6.52
CA LYS A 46 10.98 -12.68 -6.11
C LYS A 46 9.87 -12.92 -5.10
N ILE A 47 9.07 -13.99 -5.31
CA ILE A 47 8.05 -14.42 -4.35
C ILE A 47 8.75 -14.83 -3.05
N ARG A 48 8.42 -14.14 -1.96
CA ARG A 48 8.92 -14.43 -0.61
C ARG A 48 7.97 -15.36 0.12
N LYS A 49 8.46 -16.03 1.17
CA LYS A 49 7.61 -16.79 2.09
C LYS A 49 6.55 -15.87 2.69
N GLY A 50 5.28 -16.29 2.67
CA GLY A 50 4.18 -15.53 3.25
C GLY A 50 4.33 -15.34 4.76
N ASN A 51 3.81 -14.23 5.28
CA ASN A 51 3.83 -13.91 6.71
C ASN A 51 2.85 -14.77 7.55
N GLY A 52 1.99 -15.57 6.91
CA GLY A 52 0.94 -16.35 7.56
C GLY A 52 -0.30 -15.52 7.93
N GLY A 53 -1.20 -16.11 8.72
CA GLY A 53 -2.43 -15.45 9.18
C GLY A 53 -3.60 -15.45 8.19
N TRP A 54 -3.44 -16.06 7.01
CA TRP A 54 -4.45 -16.07 5.93
C TRP A 54 -4.81 -17.50 5.43
N GLY A 55 -4.69 -18.49 6.33
CA GLY A 55 -4.90 -19.90 5.99
C GLY A 55 -6.34 -20.39 6.11
N ASP A 56 -7.25 -19.60 6.68
CA ASP A 56 -8.64 -20.01 6.88
C ASP A 56 -9.40 -20.03 5.55
N LEU A 57 -10.05 -21.14 5.24
CA LEU A 57 -10.85 -21.30 4.03
C LEU A 57 -12.05 -20.33 3.99
N ARG A 58 -12.54 -19.89 5.15
CA ARG A 58 -13.63 -18.93 5.26
C ARG A 58 -13.17 -17.53 4.84
N ASP A 59 -11.95 -17.13 5.20
CA ASP A 59 -11.37 -15.85 4.77
C ASP A 59 -11.16 -15.83 3.25
N GLN A 60 -10.69 -16.96 2.70
CA GLN A 60 -10.52 -17.11 1.25
C GLN A 60 -11.85 -17.03 0.51
N LYS A 61 -12.87 -17.77 0.98
CA LYS A 61 -14.21 -17.75 0.39
C LYS A 61 -14.83 -16.36 0.45
N LEU A 62 -14.78 -15.69 1.60
CA LEU A 62 -15.31 -14.35 1.76
C LEU A 62 -14.62 -13.35 0.80
N CYS A 63 -13.30 -13.46 0.63
CA CYS A 63 -12.54 -12.61 -0.28
C CYS A 63 -12.99 -12.78 -1.75
N LEU A 64 -13.18 -14.02 -2.19
CA LEU A 64 -13.66 -14.33 -3.54
C LEU A 64 -15.09 -13.84 -3.73
N ASP A 65 -15.97 -14.12 -2.76
CA ASP A 65 -17.37 -13.68 -2.80
C ASP A 65 -17.49 -12.15 -2.89
N LEU A 66 -16.59 -11.38 -2.27
CA LEU A 66 -16.58 -9.91 -2.39
C LEU A 66 -16.13 -9.46 -3.78
N SER A 67 -15.15 -10.14 -4.36
CA SER A 67 -14.63 -9.83 -5.69
C SER A 67 -15.66 -10.15 -6.79
N ASP A 68 -16.49 -11.16 -6.57
CA ASP A 68 -17.52 -11.57 -7.52
C ASP A 68 -18.83 -10.76 -7.42
N ARG A 69 -19.02 -9.95 -6.38
CA ARG A 69 -20.25 -9.16 -6.17
C ARG A 69 -20.30 -7.84 -6.97
N GLU A 70 -19.20 -7.38 -7.56
CA GLU A 70 -19.12 -6.05 -8.20
C GLU A 70 -18.90 -6.04 -9.72
N ASP A 71 -19.05 -7.16 -10.43
CA ASP A 71 -18.96 -7.15 -11.91
C ASP A 71 -20.34 -7.31 -12.58
N PRO A 72 -21.06 -6.20 -12.91
CA PRO A 72 -22.18 -6.24 -13.85
C PRO A 72 -21.75 -6.58 -15.29
N LYS A 73 -20.48 -6.93 -15.53
CA LYS A 73 -19.90 -7.21 -16.86
C LYS A 73 -19.60 -8.69 -17.12
N LYS A 74 -19.87 -9.61 -16.19
CA LYS A 74 -19.62 -11.05 -16.41
C LYS A 74 -20.70 -11.78 -17.22
N GLU A 75 -21.83 -11.15 -17.53
CA GLU A 75 -22.91 -11.79 -18.32
C GLU A 75 -22.68 -11.72 -19.84
N GLU A 76 -21.84 -10.80 -20.35
CA GLU A 76 -21.60 -10.66 -21.80
C GLU A 76 -20.48 -11.56 -22.34
N SER A 77 -19.66 -12.21 -21.51
CA SER A 77 -18.56 -13.07 -22.00
C SER A 77 -18.94 -14.54 -22.18
N PHE A 78 -20.22 -14.91 -21.98
CA PHE A 78 -20.70 -16.29 -22.20
C PHE A 78 -21.39 -16.49 -23.56
N PHE A 79 -21.53 -15.41 -24.35
CA PHE A 79 -22.04 -15.42 -25.72
C PHE A 79 -20.99 -14.90 -26.71
N TYR A 80 -19.87 -15.60 -26.84
CA TYR A 80 -19.10 -15.66 -28.09
C TYR A 80 -18.23 -16.90 -28.14
#